data_AF-A0AAJ6AV53-F1
#
_entry.id   AF-A0AAJ6AV53-F1
#
_cell.length_a   1.000
_cell.length_b   1.000
_cell.length_c   1.000
_cell.angle_alpha   90.00
_cell.angle_beta   90.00
_cell.angle_gamma   90.00
#
_symmetry.space_group_name_H-M   'P 1'
#
loop_
_entity.id
_entity.type
_entity.pdbx_description
1 polymer ?
#
loop_
_entity_poly.entity_id
_entity_poly.type
_entity_poly.pdbx_seq_one_letter_code
_entity_poly.pdbx_strand_id
1 'polypeptide(L)'
;MSGKNSRSATAPAGVSPEPPRAPRRPSRVAPDPHPAPIPPSASAPHLAPNASEDAAAFVRDATLWAALLARQLPDLVEELAPSAGARPASAPRAPGPAERAARAALLAVERAEALRNEQHHGLAVPGHAAAPIRLHVSDALRDIGDGVTELEEALFERLGHGRPRRAPVAERLTRIAALLGRTAADPTLARHARDELRRMARRCARALGETEEMVRLPGRCPWCDSVSLRVFPERDAVLCVNPGCRCADPACDCASDPAFRHLWERAEWDATPDGAR
;
A
#
# COMPACT_ATOMS: atom_id res chain seq x y z
N MET A 1 20.69 28.21 -64.61
CA MET A 1 21.94 28.57 -63.91
C MET A 1 22.24 27.51 -62.87
N SER A 2 23.47 26.98 -62.91
CA SER A 2 24.25 26.24 -61.88
C SER A 2 23.50 25.41 -60.82
N GLY A 3 23.72 24.11 -60.63
CA GLY A 3 24.89 23.29 -60.87
C GLY A 3 25.65 23.01 -59.57
N LYS A 4 25.87 21.71 -59.27
CA LYS A 4 26.90 21.11 -58.38
C LYS A 4 26.69 21.32 -56.86
N ASN A 5 26.86 20.35 -55.96
CA ASN A 5 27.79 19.21 -55.89
C ASN A 5 27.27 18.06 -55.00
N SER A 6 27.63 16.85 -55.40
CA SER A 6 27.71 15.63 -54.61
C SER A 6 28.78 15.70 -53.51
N ARG A 7 28.62 14.92 -52.44
CA ARG A 7 29.69 14.03 -51.91
C ARG A 7 29.16 13.04 -50.87
N SER A 8 29.31 11.77 -51.23
CA SER A 8 29.32 10.59 -50.37
C SER A 8 30.47 10.66 -49.37
N ALA A 9 30.29 10.09 -48.17
CA ALA A 9 31.39 9.60 -47.35
C ALA A 9 30.97 8.32 -46.61
N THR A 10 31.71 7.27 -46.93
CA THR A 10 31.69 5.92 -46.39
C THR A 10 32.49 5.85 -45.08
N ALA A 11 32.13 4.87 -44.23
CA ALA A 11 32.64 4.42 -42.93
C ALA A 11 34.10 4.74 -42.48
N PRO A 12 34.38 4.60 -41.17
CA PRO A 12 35.06 3.36 -40.81
C PRO A 12 34.48 2.63 -39.59
N ALA A 13 34.65 1.31 -39.66
CA ALA A 13 34.47 0.37 -38.57
C ALA A 13 35.61 0.45 -37.55
N GLY A 14 35.29 0.10 -36.30
CA GLY A 14 36.21 -0.59 -35.39
C GLY A 14 37.01 0.30 -34.45
N VAL A 15 36.51 0.50 -33.23
CA VAL A 15 37.29 0.36 -31.99
C VAL A 15 36.34 -0.15 -30.89
N SER A 16 36.54 -1.39 -30.44
CA SER A 16 35.89 -1.93 -29.26
C SER A 16 36.37 -1.19 -28.01
N PRO A 17 35.50 -0.76 -27.08
CA PRO A 17 35.94 -0.18 -25.82
C PRO A 17 36.58 -1.25 -24.92
N GLU A 18 37.82 -1.02 -24.56
CA GLU A 18 38.63 -1.79 -23.59
C GLU A 18 37.96 -1.75 -22.20
N PRO A 19 37.84 -2.89 -21.49
CA PRO A 19 37.23 -2.92 -20.17
C PRO A 19 38.12 -2.22 -19.12
N PRO A 20 37.53 -1.55 -18.12
CA PRO A 20 38.29 -0.82 -17.10
C PRO A 20 39.15 -1.74 -16.24
N ARG A 21 40.44 -1.37 -16.10
CA ARG A 21 41.41 -2.02 -15.21
C ARG A 21 40.93 -2.00 -13.75
N ALA A 22 40.97 -3.17 -13.12
CA ALA A 22 40.70 -3.34 -11.69
C ALA A 22 41.65 -2.51 -10.81
N PRO A 23 41.16 -1.92 -9.70
CA PRO A 23 42.00 -1.21 -8.75
C PRO A 23 42.97 -2.17 -8.03
N ARG A 24 44.21 -1.69 -7.88
CA ARG A 24 45.31 -2.39 -7.20
C ARG A 24 45.00 -2.59 -5.72
N ARG A 25 45.21 -3.83 -5.25
CA ARG A 25 45.22 -4.24 -3.84
C ARG A 25 46.22 -3.39 -3.03
N PRO A 26 45.81 -2.72 -1.94
CA PRO A 26 46.77 -2.22 -0.96
C PRO A 26 47.33 -3.37 -0.11
N SER A 27 48.62 -3.23 0.21
CA SER A 27 49.46 -4.14 0.98
C SER A 27 48.89 -4.52 2.35
N ARG A 28 49.21 -5.75 2.75
CA ARG A 28 49.06 -6.30 4.11
C ARG A 28 49.71 -5.37 5.13
N VAL A 29 48.90 -4.79 6.00
CA VAL A 29 49.31 -4.27 7.32
C VAL A 29 49.04 -5.38 8.34
N ALA A 30 49.99 -5.57 9.26
CA ALA A 30 49.98 -6.61 10.29
C ALA A 30 48.77 -6.48 11.24
N PRO A 31 48.26 -7.59 11.81
CA PRO A 31 47.21 -7.54 12.82
C PRO A 31 47.77 -7.12 14.18
N ASP A 32 47.12 -6.15 14.82
CA ASP A 32 47.32 -5.81 16.23
C ASP A 32 46.84 -6.95 17.16
N PRO A 33 47.46 -7.10 18.36
CA PRO A 33 47.12 -8.17 19.29
C PRO A 33 45.72 -8.00 19.91
N HIS A 34 44.98 -9.10 19.92
CA HIS A 34 43.64 -9.24 20.52
C HIS A 34 43.55 -8.72 21.96
N PRO A 35 42.50 -7.95 22.32
CA PRO A 35 42.10 -7.80 23.72
C PRO A 35 41.44 -9.10 24.22
N ALA A 36 41.72 -9.44 25.49
CA ALA A 36 41.30 -10.66 26.17
C ALA A 36 39.77 -10.90 26.15
N PRO A 37 39.32 -12.17 26.18
CA PRO A 37 37.90 -12.49 26.20
C PRO A 37 37.23 -12.04 27.51
N ILE A 38 36.18 -11.25 27.36
CA ILE A 38 35.23 -10.91 28.42
C ILE A 38 34.49 -12.21 28.81
N PRO A 39 34.36 -12.56 30.10
CA PRO A 39 33.60 -13.74 30.50
C PRO A 39 32.13 -13.58 30.11
N PRO A 40 31.45 -14.66 29.67
CA PRO A 40 30.05 -14.57 29.29
C PRO A 40 29.21 -14.20 30.51
N SER A 41 28.66 -12.98 30.46
CA SER A 41 27.60 -12.54 31.35
C SER A 41 26.43 -13.51 31.17
N ALA A 42 26.01 -14.15 32.25
CA ALA A 42 24.86 -15.03 32.27
C ALA A 42 23.60 -14.22 31.95
N SER A 43 23.24 -14.16 30.67
CA SER A 43 21.94 -13.66 30.23
C SER A 43 20.87 -14.57 30.84
N ALA A 44 20.05 -13.98 31.70
CA ALA A 44 18.81 -14.58 32.15
C ALA A 44 18.01 -15.08 30.92
N PRO A 45 17.31 -16.22 31.02
CA PRO A 45 16.51 -16.71 29.91
C PRO A 45 15.46 -15.67 29.54
N HIS A 46 15.56 -15.12 28.32
CA HIS A 46 14.44 -14.48 27.65
C HIS A 46 13.32 -15.51 27.62
N LEU A 47 12.31 -15.34 28.47
CA LEU A 47 11.08 -16.13 28.41
C LEU A 47 10.55 -16.00 26.99
N ALA A 48 10.56 -17.11 26.25
CA ALA A 48 9.94 -17.16 24.94
C ALA A 48 8.48 -16.73 25.08
N PRO A 49 7.97 -15.85 24.20
CA PRO A 49 6.56 -15.46 24.24
C PRO A 49 5.69 -16.71 24.16
N ASN A 50 4.68 -16.81 25.03
CA ASN A 50 3.78 -17.95 25.02
C ASN A 50 2.95 -17.89 23.74
N ALA A 51 3.04 -18.91 22.90
CA ALA A 51 2.31 -18.97 21.62
C ALA A 51 0.78 -18.79 21.78
N SER A 52 0.21 -19.08 22.97
CA SER A 52 -1.19 -18.82 23.30
C SER A 52 -1.49 -17.34 23.60
N GLU A 53 -0.56 -16.62 24.23
CA GLU A 53 -0.68 -15.17 24.47
C GLU A 53 -0.55 -14.40 23.15
N ASP A 54 0.35 -14.85 22.26
CA ASP A 54 0.49 -14.32 20.90
C ASP A 54 -0.77 -14.53 20.07
N ALA A 55 -1.35 -15.74 20.11
CA ALA A 55 -2.61 -16.02 19.42
C ALA A 55 -3.75 -15.12 19.91
N ALA A 56 -3.88 -14.92 21.22
CA ALA A 56 -4.89 -14.03 21.77
C ALA A 56 -4.67 -12.56 21.36
N ALA A 57 -3.41 -12.11 21.25
CA ALA A 57 -3.07 -10.79 20.72
C ALA A 57 -3.46 -10.66 19.25
N PHE A 58 -3.12 -11.63 18.41
CA PHE A 58 -3.51 -11.64 17.00
C PHE A 58 -5.03 -11.62 16.81
N VAL A 59 -5.79 -12.35 17.64
CA VAL A 59 -7.26 -12.33 17.60
C VAL A 59 -7.79 -10.93 17.94
N ARG A 60 -7.30 -10.29 19.00
CA ARG A 60 -7.72 -8.93 19.38
C ARG A 60 -7.45 -7.94 18.25
N ASP A 61 -6.24 -7.98 17.70
CA ASP A 61 -5.84 -7.12 16.58
C ASP A 61 -6.70 -7.38 15.34
N ALA A 62 -6.92 -8.65 14.98
CA ALA A 62 -7.79 -9.03 13.87
C ALA A 62 -9.20 -8.47 14.06
N THR A 63 -9.77 -8.54 15.27
CA THR A 63 -11.09 -7.97 15.57
C THR A 63 -11.10 -6.45 15.38
N LEU A 64 -10.06 -5.75 15.82
CA LEU A 64 -9.93 -4.29 15.62
C LEU A 64 -9.86 -3.93 14.14
N TRP A 65 -9.05 -4.66 13.36
CA TRP A 65 -8.91 -4.43 11.91
C TRP A 65 -10.19 -4.77 11.15
N ALA A 66 -10.90 -5.84 11.51
CA ALA A 66 -12.20 -6.17 10.94
C ALA A 66 -13.24 -5.06 11.21
N ALA A 67 -13.27 -4.53 12.44
CA ALA A 67 -14.17 -3.45 12.80
C ALA A 67 -13.83 -2.15 12.05
N LEU A 68 -12.54 -1.83 11.88
CA LEU A 68 -12.11 -0.67 11.08
C LEU A 68 -12.52 -0.83 9.61
N LEU A 69 -12.22 -1.97 9.00
CA LEU A 69 -12.57 -2.25 7.62
C LEU A 69 -14.09 -2.17 7.39
N ALA A 70 -14.89 -2.73 8.31
CA ALA A 70 -16.34 -2.66 8.24
C ALA A 70 -16.87 -1.22 8.34
N ARG A 71 -16.21 -0.34 9.10
CA ARG A 71 -16.57 1.09 9.19
C ARG A 71 -16.21 1.88 7.94
N GLN A 72 -15.08 1.57 7.30
CA GLN A 72 -14.59 2.31 6.12
C GLN A 72 -15.25 1.86 4.81
N LEU A 73 -15.77 0.63 4.75
CA LEU A 73 -16.35 0.07 3.53
C LEU A 73 -17.49 0.89 2.92
N PRO A 74 -18.46 1.43 3.70
CA PRO A 74 -19.51 2.30 3.17
C PRO A 74 -18.95 3.55 2.49
N ASP A 75 -17.97 4.22 3.13
CA ASP A 75 -17.33 5.42 2.57
C ASP A 75 -16.65 5.09 1.23
N LEU A 76 -16.00 3.92 1.14
CA LEU A 76 -15.32 3.49 -0.08
C LEU A 76 -16.31 3.23 -1.23
N VAL A 77 -17.52 2.74 -0.91
CA VAL A 77 -18.62 2.56 -1.87
C VAL A 77 -19.22 3.91 -2.28
N GLU A 78 -19.36 4.85 -1.34
CA GLU A 78 -19.84 6.21 -1.62
C GLU A 78 -18.90 6.96 -2.58
N GLU A 79 -17.60 6.72 -2.48
CA GLU A 79 -16.61 7.33 -3.39
C GLU A 79 -16.68 6.83 -4.84
N LEU A 80 -17.38 5.73 -5.10
CA LEU A 80 -17.74 5.30 -6.46
C LEU A 80 -19.07 5.89 -6.94
N ALA A 81 -19.89 6.45 -6.05
CA ALA A 81 -21.14 7.07 -6.47
C ALA A 81 -20.82 8.29 -7.36
N PRO A 82 -21.48 8.45 -8.52
CA PRO A 82 -21.29 9.63 -9.37
C PRO A 82 -21.59 10.86 -8.52
N SER A 83 -20.55 11.63 -8.20
CA SER A 83 -20.62 12.63 -7.14
C SER A 83 -21.72 13.66 -7.42
N ALA A 84 -22.82 13.58 -6.67
CA ALA A 84 -23.76 14.68 -6.51
C ALA A 84 -23.33 15.62 -5.35
N GLY A 85 -22.34 15.24 -4.52
CA GLY A 85 -22.14 15.90 -3.22
C GLY A 85 -20.72 15.97 -2.63
N ALA A 86 -19.66 15.47 -3.27
CA ALA A 86 -18.31 15.62 -2.72
C ALA A 86 -17.86 17.09 -2.78
N ARG A 87 -17.97 17.77 -1.64
CA ARG A 87 -17.60 19.18 -1.46
C ARG A 87 -16.10 19.23 -1.12
N PRO A 88 -15.22 19.82 -1.96
CA PRO A 88 -13.86 20.10 -1.51
C PRO A 88 -13.89 21.08 -0.32
N ALA A 89 -12.91 20.98 0.57
CA ALA A 89 -12.79 21.73 1.83
C ALA A 89 -12.78 23.28 1.69
N SER A 90 -12.84 23.80 0.47
CA SER A 90 -13.15 25.19 0.15
C SER A 90 -14.49 25.24 -0.59
N ALA A 91 -15.56 25.62 0.12
CA ALA A 91 -16.90 25.69 -0.45
C ALA A 91 -16.92 26.62 -1.69
N PRO A 92 -17.20 26.10 -2.90
CA PRO A 92 -17.39 26.96 -4.06
C PRO A 92 -18.70 27.75 -3.89
N ARG A 93 -18.70 29.01 -4.34
CA ARG A 93 -19.90 29.84 -4.43
C ARG A 93 -20.99 29.07 -5.19
N ALA A 94 -22.22 29.08 -4.67
CA ALA A 94 -23.35 28.47 -5.37
C ALA A 94 -23.50 29.12 -6.77
N PRO A 95 -23.54 28.31 -7.85
CA PRO A 95 -23.50 28.84 -9.21
C PRO A 95 -24.72 29.70 -9.49
N GLY A 96 -24.50 30.86 -10.13
CA GLY A 96 -25.54 31.81 -10.46
C GLY A 96 -26.55 31.29 -11.50
N PRO A 97 -27.71 31.94 -11.68
CA PRO A 97 -28.70 31.53 -12.68
C PRO A 97 -28.14 31.39 -14.11
N ALA A 98 -27.21 32.27 -14.50
CA ALA A 98 -26.56 32.24 -15.81
C ALA A 98 -25.62 31.03 -15.98
N GLU A 99 -24.87 30.66 -14.94
CA GLU A 99 -24.00 29.48 -14.95
C GLU A 99 -24.81 28.19 -15.01
N ARG A 100 -25.96 28.14 -14.32
CA ARG A 100 -26.90 27.02 -14.41
C ARG A 100 -27.50 26.89 -15.81
N ALA A 101 -27.87 28.01 -16.45
CA ALA A 101 -28.36 28.02 -17.82
C ALA A 101 -27.29 27.58 -18.83
N ALA A 102 -26.05 28.05 -18.68
CA ALA A 102 -24.92 27.63 -19.51
C ALA A 102 -24.63 26.13 -19.35
N ARG A 103 -24.67 25.60 -18.13
CA ARG A 103 -24.48 24.16 -17.86
C ARG A 103 -25.62 23.31 -18.45
N ALA A 104 -26.87 23.78 -18.37
CA ALA A 104 -28.00 23.10 -18.98
C ALA A 104 -27.90 23.07 -20.52
N ALA A 105 -27.42 24.15 -21.14
CA ALA A 105 -27.19 24.21 -22.58
C ALA A 105 -26.09 23.22 -23.03
N LEU A 106 -24.99 23.12 -22.28
CA LEU A 106 -23.92 22.14 -22.54
C LEU A 106 -24.44 20.70 -22.43
N LEU A 107 -25.22 20.37 -21.40
CA LEU A 107 -25.83 19.05 -21.23
C LEU A 107 -26.79 18.69 -22.37
N ALA A 108 -27.50 19.67 -22.94
CA ALA A 108 -28.38 19.44 -24.07
C ALA A 108 -27.59 19.09 -25.35
N VAL A 109 -26.46 19.76 -25.57
CA VAL A 109 -25.54 19.44 -26.68
C VAL A 109 -24.95 18.04 -26.52
N GLU A 110 -24.47 17.69 -25.31
CA GLU A 110 -23.91 16.37 -25.02
C GLU A 110 -24.91 15.23 -25.27
N ARG A 111 -26.18 15.41 -24.86
CA ARG A 111 -27.24 14.41 -25.11
C ARG A 111 -27.51 14.24 -26.60
N ALA A 112 -27.50 15.32 -27.37
CA ALA A 112 -27.71 15.26 -28.81
C ALA A 112 -26.53 14.56 -29.53
N GLU A 113 -25.31 14.70 -29.03
CA GLU A 113 -24.14 13.96 -29.52
C GLU A 113 -24.19 12.48 -29.14
N ALA A 114 -24.54 12.15 -27.90
CA ALA A 114 -24.69 10.76 -27.46
C ALA A 114 -25.75 9.99 -28.27
N LEU A 115 -26.91 10.61 -28.52
CA LEU A 115 -27.97 10.04 -29.36
C LEU A 115 -27.51 9.79 -30.80
N ARG A 116 -26.73 10.72 -31.38
CA ARG A 116 -26.17 10.54 -32.73
C ARG A 116 -25.15 9.39 -32.77
N ASN A 117 -24.30 9.27 -31.76
CA ASN A 117 -23.35 8.17 -31.65
C ASN A 117 -24.04 6.81 -31.46
N GLU A 118 -25.12 6.76 -30.68
CA GLU A 118 -25.94 5.57 -30.52
C GLU A 118 -26.63 5.17 -31.83
N GLN A 119 -27.21 6.13 -32.54
CA GLN A 119 -27.88 5.89 -33.83
C GLN A 119 -26.92 5.44 -34.94
N HIS A 120 -25.71 6.01 -35.00
CA HIS A 120 -24.74 5.70 -36.05
C HIS A 120 -23.87 4.47 -35.74
N HIS A 121 -23.57 4.22 -34.46
CA HIS A 121 -22.56 3.24 -34.07
C HIS A 121 -23.05 2.21 -33.06
N GLY A 122 -24.29 2.33 -32.55
CA GLY A 122 -24.83 1.45 -31.51
C GLY A 122 -24.13 1.61 -30.15
N LEU A 123 -23.41 2.73 -29.94
CA LEU A 123 -22.61 2.99 -28.74
C LEU A 123 -23.15 4.20 -27.98
N ALA A 124 -23.56 4.00 -26.72
CA ALA A 124 -23.82 5.09 -25.80
C ALA A 124 -22.49 5.59 -25.19
N VAL A 125 -22.00 6.72 -25.68
CA VAL A 125 -20.75 7.33 -25.18
C VAL A 125 -21.06 8.15 -23.92
N PRO A 126 -20.39 7.91 -22.78
CA PRO A 126 -20.52 8.78 -21.61
C PRO A 126 -20.13 10.21 -21.97
N GLY A 127 -21.01 11.18 -21.70
CA GLY A 127 -20.73 12.60 -21.94
C GLY A 127 -19.60 13.15 -21.07
N HIS A 128 -19.07 14.32 -21.43
CA HIS A 128 -17.98 15.00 -20.70
C HIS A 128 -18.33 15.32 -19.24
N ALA A 129 -19.62 15.28 -18.88
CA ALA A 129 -20.13 15.43 -17.52
C ALA A 129 -20.12 14.15 -16.65
N ALA A 130 -19.75 12.98 -17.19
CA ALA A 130 -19.51 11.81 -16.36
C ALA A 130 -18.28 12.07 -15.48
N ALA A 131 -18.49 12.23 -14.16
CA ALA A 131 -17.38 12.36 -13.22
C ALA A 131 -16.39 11.22 -13.46
N PRO A 132 -15.07 11.48 -13.50
CA PRO A 132 -14.08 10.44 -13.74
C PRO A 132 -14.30 9.30 -12.74
N ILE A 133 -14.60 8.09 -13.24
CA ILE A 133 -14.65 6.90 -12.38
C ILE A 133 -13.27 6.80 -11.72
N ARG A 134 -13.24 6.81 -10.38
CA ARG A 134 -11.99 6.69 -9.63
C ARG A 134 -11.53 5.22 -9.72
N LEU A 135 -10.86 4.87 -10.81
CA LEU A 135 -10.46 3.48 -11.11
C LEU A 135 -9.70 2.83 -9.95
N HIS A 136 -8.83 3.59 -9.27
CA HIS A 136 -8.11 3.10 -8.09
C HIS A 136 -9.03 2.72 -6.90
N VAL A 137 -10.18 3.39 -6.73
CA VAL A 137 -11.20 3.03 -5.73
C VAL A 137 -11.92 1.75 -6.15
N SER A 138 -12.27 1.64 -7.44
CA SER A 138 -12.90 0.44 -8.00
C SER A 138 -12.02 -0.80 -7.86
N ASP A 139 -10.73 -0.67 -8.14
CA ASP A 139 -9.75 -1.75 -7.96
C ASP A 139 -9.57 -2.11 -6.49
N ALA A 140 -9.51 -1.10 -5.59
CA ALA A 140 -9.46 -1.37 -4.15
C ALA A 140 -10.68 -2.13 -3.65
N LEU A 141 -11.88 -1.81 -4.14
CA LEU A 141 -13.11 -2.54 -3.79
C LEU A 141 -13.11 -3.98 -4.30
N ARG A 142 -12.60 -4.22 -5.51
CA ARG A 142 -12.45 -5.58 -6.05
C ARG A 142 -11.49 -6.40 -5.17
N ASP A 143 -10.29 -5.88 -4.93
CA ASP A 143 -9.26 -6.54 -4.10
C ASP A 143 -9.77 -6.85 -2.69
N ILE A 144 -10.51 -5.93 -2.07
CA ILE A 144 -11.09 -6.13 -0.74
C ILE A 144 -12.20 -7.18 -0.79
N GLY A 145 -13.05 -7.16 -1.82
CA GLY A 145 -14.12 -8.14 -1.99
C GLY A 145 -13.59 -9.57 -2.17
N ASP A 146 -12.55 -9.72 -2.99
CA ASP A 146 -11.87 -11.00 -3.21
C ASP A 146 -11.17 -11.45 -1.92
N GLY A 147 -10.39 -10.58 -1.28
CA GLY A 147 -9.70 -10.89 -0.03
C GLY A 147 -10.63 -11.27 1.12
N VAL A 148 -11.79 -10.63 1.26
CA VAL A 148 -12.80 -11.02 2.27
C VAL A 148 -13.40 -12.39 1.95
N THR A 149 -13.65 -12.68 0.67
CA THR A 149 -14.19 -13.97 0.25
C THR A 149 -13.19 -15.09 0.51
N GLU A 150 -11.93 -14.90 0.13
CA GLU A 150 -10.84 -15.85 0.35
C GLU A 150 -10.60 -16.09 1.84
N LEU A 151 -10.54 -15.02 2.65
CA LEU A 151 -10.34 -15.15 4.09
C LEU A 151 -11.50 -15.91 4.76
N GLU A 152 -12.75 -15.63 4.37
CA GLU A 152 -13.89 -16.37 4.92
C GLU A 152 -13.82 -17.85 4.55
N GLU A 153 -13.50 -18.18 3.30
CA GLU A 153 -13.34 -19.57 2.85
C GLU A 153 -12.22 -20.27 3.62
N ALA A 154 -11.06 -19.63 3.81
CA ALA A 154 -9.95 -20.15 4.60
C ALA A 154 -10.32 -20.42 6.07
N LEU A 155 -11.04 -19.48 6.71
CA LEU A 155 -11.51 -19.65 8.08
C LEU A 155 -12.53 -20.79 8.20
N PHE A 156 -13.47 -20.89 7.26
CA PHE A 156 -14.46 -21.95 7.26
C PHE A 156 -13.85 -23.34 7.05
N GLU A 157 -12.91 -23.46 6.12
CA GLU A 157 -12.17 -24.69 5.87
C GLU A 157 -11.38 -25.10 7.13
N ARG A 158 -10.58 -24.18 7.68
CA ARG A 158 -9.71 -24.46 8.81
C ARG A 158 -10.47 -24.75 10.11
N LEU A 159 -11.65 -24.16 10.30
CA LEU A 159 -12.52 -24.38 11.46
C LEU A 159 -13.53 -25.53 11.25
N GLY A 160 -13.56 -26.17 10.08
CA GLY A 160 -14.41 -27.32 9.80
C GLY A 160 -15.90 -26.99 9.57
N HIS A 161 -16.22 -25.77 9.15
CA HIS A 161 -17.60 -25.31 8.92
C HIS A 161 -18.12 -25.58 7.49
N GLY A 162 -17.35 -26.26 6.63
CA GLY A 162 -17.72 -26.53 5.24
C GLY A 162 -17.58 -25.28 4.37
N ARG A 163 -18.37 -25.16 3.29
CA ARG A 163 -18.30 -23.98 2.40
C ARG A 163 -19.22 -22.85 2.89
N PRO A 164 -18.72 -21.61 3.04
CA PRO A 164 -19.58 -20.48 3.39
C PRO A 164 -20.61 -20.19 2.29
N ARG A 165 -21.77 -19.66 2.69
CA ARG A 165 -22.79 -19.19 1.73
C ARG A 165 -22.36 -17.85 1.14
N ARG A 166 -22.65 -17.66 -0.15
CA ARG A 166 -22.44 -16.38 -0.85
C ARG A 166 -23.20 -15.27 -0.13
N ALA A 167 -22.54 -14.14 0.07
CA ALA A 167 -23.13 -12.95 0.65
C ALA A 167 -22.35 -11.68 0.29
N PRO A 168 -22.93 -10.48 0.52
CA PRO A 168 -22.23 -9.21 0.43
C PRO A 168 -21.05 -9.13 1.41
N VAL A 169 -20.04 -8.32 1.05
CA VAL A 169 -18.79 -8.15 1.82
C VAL A 169 -19.06 -7.80 3.29
N ALA A 170 -20.00 -6.88 3.57
CA ALA A 170 -20.34 -6.47 4.94
C ALA A 170 -20.88 -7.63 5.81
N GLU A 171 -21.69 -8.51 5.22
CA GLU A 171 -22.21 -9.69 5.92
C GLU A 171 -21.11 -10.71 6.17
N ARG A 172 -20.23 -10.93 5.18
CA ARG A 172 -19.06 -11.80 5.33
C ARG A 172 -18.11 -11.30 6.42
N LEU A 173 -17.87 -9.99 6.49
CA LEU A 173 -17.06 -9.38 7.55
C LEU A 173 -17.67 -9.62 8.94
N THR A 174 -19.00 -9.52 9.07
CA THR A 174 -19.69 -9.87 10.32
C THR A 174 -19.47 -11.33 10.70
N ARG A 175 -19.55 -12.25 9.73
CA ARG A 175 -19.28 -13.68 9.95
C ARG A 175 -17.83 -13.95 10.34
N ILE A 176 -16.88 -13.34 9.62
CA ILE A 176 -15.45 -13.42 9.93
C ILE A 176 -15.22 -12.96 11.37
N ALA A 177 -15.74 -11.80 11.77
CA ALA A 177 -15.60 -11.27 13.12
C ALA A 177 -16.12 -12.23 14.20
N ALA A 178 -17.24 -12.92 13.94
CA ALA A 178 -17.79 -13.94 14.83
C ALA A 178 -16.93 -15.22 14.93
N LEU A 179 -16.12 -15.51 13.91
CA LEU A 179 -15.23 -16.67 13.87
C LEU A 179 -13.86 -16.39 14.50
N LEU A 180 -13.41 -15.14 14.55
CA LEU A 180 -12.05 -14.78 15.01
C LEU A 180 -11.72 -15.35 16.39
N GLY A 181 -12.66 -15.35 17.35
CA GLY A 181 -12.45 -15.93 18.68
C GLY A 181 -12.10 -17.43 18.66
N ARG A 182 -12.57 -18.19 17.66
CA ARG A 182 -12.28 -19.62 17.51
C ARG A 182 -10.87 -19.88 16.97
N THR A 183 -10.24 -18.86 16.36
CA THR A 183 -8.88 -18.98 15.82
C THR A 183 -7.81 -18.97 16.90
N ALA A 184 -8.13 -18.63 18.16
CA ALA A 184 -7.18 -18.63 19.26
C ALA A 184 -6.50 -20.00 19.51
N ALA A 185 -7.13 -21.09 19.07
CA ALA A 185 -6.59 -22.44 19.15
C ALA A 185 -5.56 -22.76 18.02
N ASP A 186 -5.47 -21.94 16.98
CA ASP A 186 -4.51 -22.04 15.89
C ASP A 186 -3.78 -20.69 15.69
N PRO A 187 -2.60 -20.49 16.31
CA PRO A 187 -1.85 -19.23 16.23
C PRO A 187 -1.48 -18.83 14.79
N THR A 188 -1.33 -19.80 13.88
CA THR A 188 -1.03 -19.53 12.48
C THR A 188 -2.24 -18.96 11.77
N LEU A 189 -3.43 -19.53 12.02
CA LEU A 189 -4.69 -19.01 11.49
C LEU A 189 -5.01 -17.62 12.06
N ALA A 190 -4.81 -17.42 13.37
CA ALA A 190 -5.04 -16.13 14.03
C ALA A 190 -4.17 -15.02 13.43
N ARG A 191 -2.87 -15.30 13.24
CA ARG A 191 -1.94 -14.39 12.56
C ARG A 191 -2.35 -14.12 11.12
N HIS A 192 -2.66 -15.16 10.35
CA HIS A 192 -3.10 -15.00 8.96
C HIS A 192 -4.34 -14.10 8.87
N ALA A 193 -5.37 -14.34 9.71
CA ALA A 193 -6.56 -13.51 9.74
C ALA A 193 -6.24 -12.05 10.09
N ARG A 194 -5.36 -11.81 11.07
CA ARG A 194 -4.88 -10.47 11.44
C ARG A 194 -4.19 -9.77 10.27
N ASP A 195 -3.32 -10.48 9.55
CA ASP A 195 -2.56 -9.93 8.42
C ASP A 195 -3.47 -9.55 7.27
N GLU A 196 -4.40 -10.44 6.91
CA GLU A 196 -5.36 -10.25 5.84
C GLU A 196 -6.31 -9.07 6.12
N LEU A 197 -6.89 -9.01 7.33
CA LEU A 197 -7.79 -7.93 7.74
C LEU A 197 -7.06 -6.58 7.81
N ARG A 198 -5.83 -6.55 8.35
CA ARG A 198 -4.99 -5.36 8.38
C ARG A 198 -4.65 -4.88 6.97
N ARG A 199 -4.29 -5.80 6.07
CA ARG A 199 -3.95 -5.49 4.66
C ARG A 199 -5.11 -4.81 3.96
N MET A 200 -6.32 -5.38 4.09
CA MET A 200 -7.54 -4.85 3.49
C MET A 200 -7.96 -3.50 4.09
N ALA A 201 -7.95 -3.35 5.42
CA ALA A 201 -8.26 -2.08 6.09
C ALA A 201 -7.33 -0.94 5.63
N ARG A 202 -6.01 -1.21 5.55
CA ARG A 202 -5.04 -0.20 5.09
C ARG A 202 -5.18 0.13 3.61
N ARG A 203 -5.59 -0.84 2.78
CA ARG A 203 -5.92 -0.59 1.36
C ARG A 203 -7.15 0.33 1.26
N CYS A 204 -8.18 0.09 2.07
CA CYS A 204 -9.37 0.93 2.17
C CYS A 204 -9.01 2.38 2.52
N ALA A 205 -8.26 2.58 3.63
CA ALA A 205 -7.76 3.89 4.06
C ALA A 205 -7.01 4.66 2.95
N ARG A 206 -6.09 3.97 2.24
CA ARG A 206 -5.36 4.59 1.11
C ARG A 206 -6.28 5.00 -0.04
N ALA A 207 -7.27 4.17 -0.37
CA ALA A 207 -8.19 4.43 -1.47
C ALA A 207 -9.19 5.56 -1.13
N LEU A 208 -9.52 5.74 0.15
CA LEU A 208 -10.28 6.87 0.67
C LEU A 208 -9.50 8.19 0.69
N GLY A 209 -8.23 8.18 0.28
CA GLY A 209 -7.44 9.39 0.28
C GLY A 209 -7.05 9.85 1.69
N GLU A 210 -6.99 8.95 2.68
CA GLU A 210 -6.20 9.16 3.89
C GLU A 210 -4.70 9.13 3.50
N THR A 211 -4.30 10.09 2.66
CA THR A 211 -2.93 10.42 2.34
C THR A 211 -2.48 11.43 3.36
N GLU A 212 -2.19 10.90 4.53
CA GLU A 212 -1.44 11.59 5.57
C GLU A 212 -0.22 12.31 4.99
N GLU A 213 -0.01 13.56 5.42
CA GLU A 213 1.14 14.35 5.01
C GLU A 213 2.44 13.70 5.54
N MET A 214 3.34 13.36 4.61
CA MET A 214 4.61 12.73 4.94
C MET A 214 5.69 13.78 5.17
N VAL A 215 6.19 13.88 6.40
CA VAL A 215 7.28 14.79 6.74
C VAL A 215 8.61 14.08 6.50
N ARG A 216 9.55 14.73 5.81
CA ARG A 216 10.89 14.19 5.63
C ARG A 216 11.60 14.12 6.98
N LEU A 217 12.01 12.92 7.37
CA LEU A 217 12.89 12.75 8.51
C LEU A 217 14.35 12.91 8.05
N PRO A 218 15.16 13.76 8.72
CA PRO A 218 16.60 13.80 8.48
C PRO A 218 17.25 12.47 8.89
N GLY A 219 18.37 12.12 8.24
CA GLY A 219 19.09 10.87 8.49
C GLY A 219 18.96 9.83 7.38
N ARG A 220 19.60 8.68 7.58
CA ARG A 220 19.63 7.55 6.66
C ARG A 220 18.87 6.38 7.27
N CYS A 221 18.22 5.59 6.42
CA CYS A 221 17.56 4.37 6.87
C CYS A 221 18.61 3.36 7.36
N PRO A 222 18.47 2.78 8.57
CA PRO A 222 19.46 1.84 9.10
C PRO A 222 19.59 0.52 8.32
N TRP A 223 18.65 0.23 7.41
CA TRP A 223 18.61 -1.04 6.68
C TRP A 223 19.08 -0.93 5.23
N CYS A 224 18.83 0.20 4.57
CA CYS A 224 19.23 0.41 3.16
C CYS A 224 20.12 1.64 2.95
N ASP A 225 20.49 2.34 4.02
CA ASP A 225 21.34 3.53 4.04
C ASP A 225 20.85 4.72 3.17
N SER A 226 19.60 4.66 2.69
CA SER A 226 19.00 5.69 1.84
C SER A 226 18.37 6.84 2.65
N VAL A 227 18.37 8.04 2.07
CA VAL A 227 17.75 9.26 2.63
C VAL A 227 16.26 9.33 2.28
N SER A 228 15.56 8.23 2.55
CA SER A 228 14.15 8.01 2.18
C SER A 228 13.24 7.81 3.39
N LEU A 229 13.67 8.24 4.58
CA LEU A 229 12.84 8.18 5.78
C LEU A 229 11.75 9.25 5.74
N ARG A 230 10.54 8.86 6.15
CA ARG A 230 9.37 9.72 6.27
C ARG A 230 8.68 9.46 7.59
N VAL A 231 8.30 10.54 8.25
CA VAL A 231 7.36 10.52 9.38
C VAL A 231 5.95 10.60 8.82
N PHE A 232 5.10 9.78 9.39
CA PHE A 232 3.67 9.73 9.22
C PHE A 232 3.09 10.20 10.58
N PRO A 233 2.73 11.49 10.74
CA PRO A 233 2.27 12.06 12.01
C PRO A 233 0.94 11.52 12.56
N GLU A 234 -0.06 11.32 11.71
CA GLU A 234 -1.35 10.74 12.07
C GLU A 234 -1.22 9.26 12.49
N ARG A 235 -0.26 8.53 11.92
CA ARG A 235 0.05 7.13 12.28
C ARG A 235 1.08 7.00 13.39
N ASP A 236 1.63 8.12 13.85
CA ASP A 236 2.76 8.18 14.78
C ASP A 236 3.86 7.17 14.41
N ALA A 237 4.28 7.20 13.14
CA ALA A 237 5.14 6.17 12.58
C ALA A 237 6.26 6.74 11.69
N VAL A 238 7.35 5.99 11.57
CA VAL A 238 8.44 6.25 10.63
C VAL A 238 8.55 5.10 9.63
N LEU A 239 8.76 5.42 8.35
CA LEU A 239 8.94 4.43 7.28
C LEU A 239 10.03 4.85 6.31
N CYS A 240 10.74 3.87 5.75
CA CYS A 240 11.59 4.07 4.59
C CYS A 240 10.78 3.90 3.29
N VAL A 241 10.68 4.95 2.47
CA VAL A 241 9.91 4.90 1.20
C VAL A 241 10.69 4.30 0.01
N ASN A 242 11.94 3.87 0.22
CA ASN A 242 12.70 3.19 -0.83
C ASN A 242 12.07 1.82 -1.13
N PRO A 243 11.65 1.54 -2.39
CA PRO A 243 10.97 0.29 -2.72
C PRO A 243 11.83 -0.96 -2.52
N GLY A 244 13.16 -0.83 -2.56
CA GLY A 244 14.10 -1.92 -2.31
C GLY A 244 14.44 -2.14 -0.83
N CYS A 245 13.97 -1.28 0.09
CA CYS A 245 14.30 -1.40 1.50
C CYS A 245 13.61 -2.61 2.12
N ARG A 246 14.40 -3.51 2.72
CA ARG A 246 13.95 -4.71 3.41
C ARG A 246 14.65 -4.80 4.75
N CYS A 247 13.92 -5.32 5.71
CA CYS A 247 14.39 -5.58 7.04
C CYS A 247 14.99 -7.00 7.09
N ALA A 248 16.04 -7.18 7.88
CA ALA A 248 16.62 -8.45 8.28
C ALA A 248 15.79 -9.21 9.34
N ASP A 249 14.71 -8.64 9.88
CA ASP A 249 13.79 -9.37 10.74
C ASP A 249 12.89 -10.29 9.89
N PRO A 250 13.03 -11.63 9.98
CA PRO A 250 12.24 -12.57 9.19
C PRO A 250 10.77 -12.63 9.62
N ALA A 251 10.43 -12.15 10.82
CA ALA A 251 9.05 -12.08 11.30
C ALA A 251 8.33 -10.80 10.84
N CYS A 252 9.07 -9.84 10.26
CA CYS A 252 8.50 -8.60 9.76
C CYS A 252 8.02 -8.78 8.31
N ASP A 253 6.74 -8.44 8.06
CA ASP A 253 6.08 -8.52 6.74
C ASP A 253 6.88 -7.85 5.61
N CYS A 254 7.69 -6.86 5.99
CA CYS A 254 8.56 -6.16 5.07
C CYS A 254 9.62 -7.06 4.42
N ALA A 255 10.03 -8.15 5.07
CA ALA A 255 11.08 -9.05 4.58
C ALA A 255 10.57 -9.99 3.47
N SER A 256 9.29 -10.35 3.50
CA SER A 256 8.70 -11.39 2.65
C SER A 256 7.80 -10.84 1.53
N ASP A 257 7.19 -9.67 1.70
CA ASP A 257 6.21 -9.14 0.75
C ASP A 257 6.62 -7.74 0.20
N PRO A 258 6.79 -7.59 -1.12
CA PRO A 258 7.17 -6.32 -1.75
C PRO A 258 6.12 -5.21 -1.66
N ALA A 259 4.88 -5.51 -1.24
CA ALA A 259 3.87 -4.51 -0.92
C ALA A 259 4.08 -3.88 0.48
N PHE A 260 4.90 -4.48 1.34
CA PHE A 260 5.10 -4.04 2.72
C PHE A 260 6.47 -3.40 2.93
N ARG A 261 6.52 -2.45 3.86
CA ARG A 261 7.74 -1.74 4.26
C ARG A 261 7.83 -1.78 5.77
N HIS A 262 9.06 -1.82 6.28
CA HIS A 262 9.28 -1.80 7.72
C HIS A 262 8.74 -0.49 8.27
N LEU A 263 7.93 -0.59 9.31
CA LEU A 263 7.31 0.52 9.99
C LEU A 263 7.79 0.50 11.43
N TRP A 264 8.39 1.61 11.86
CA TRP A 264 8.66 1.88 13.26
C TRP A 264 7.49 2.67 13.81
N GLU A 265 6.99 2.30 14.98
CA GLU A 265 6.25 3.26 15.79
C GLU A 265 7.19 4.41 16.19
N ARG A 266 6.68 5.61 16.42
CA ARG A 266 7.51 6.79 16.71
C ARG A 266 8.39 6.57 17.94
N ALA A 267 7.82 6.00 19.00
CA ALA A 267 8.54 5.68 20.22
C ALA A 267 9.66 4.65 20.00
N GLU A 268 9.42 3.64 19.16
CA GLU A 268 10.44 2.65 18.78
C GLU A 268 11.55 3.29 17.97
N TRP A 269 11.19 4.17 17.02
CA TRP A 269 12.14 4.93 16.23
C TRP A 269 13.05 5.77 17.12
N ASP A 270 12.48 6.57 18.02
CA ASP A 270 13.22 7.45 18.92
C ASP A 270 14.14 6.66 19.87
N ALA A 271 13.81 5.39 20.17
CA ALA A 271 14.67 4.48 20.93
C ALA A 271 15.84 3.88 20.11
N THR A 272 15.82 3.97 18.77
CA THR A 272 16.95 3.53 17.94
C THR A 272 18.11 4.52 18.02
N PRO A 273 19.38 4.07 17.85
CA PRO A 273 20.54 4.95 17.86
C PRO A 273 20.52 6.06 16.79
N ASP A 274 19.70 5.90 15.74
CA ASP A 274 19.49 6.90 14.70
C ASP A 274 18.28 7.82 14.96
N GLY A 275 17.32 7.40 15.79
CA GLY A 275 16.21 8.25 16.24
C GLY A 275 16.54 9.12 17.46
N ALA A 276 17.58 8.77 18.22
CA ALA A 276 18.10 9.56 19.33
C ALA A 276 19.03 10.73 18.90
N ARG A 277 19.18 11.00 17.59
CA ARG A 277 20.07 12.02 17.02
C ARG A 277 19.33 13.23 16.45
#